data_AF-A0A3C0GWQ4-F1
#
_entry.id   AF-A0A3C0GWQ4-F1
#
_cell.length_a   1.000
_cell.length_b   1.000
_cell.length_c   1.000
_cell.angle_alpha   90.00
_cell.angle_beta   90.00
_cell.angle_gamma   90.00
#
_symmetry.space_group_name_H-M   'P 1'
#
loop_
_entity.id
_entity.type
_entity.pdbx_description
1 polymer ?
#
loop_
_entity_poly.entity_id
_entity_poly.type
_entity_poly.pdbx_seq_one_letter_code
_entity_poly.pdbx_strand_id
1 'polypeptide(L)'
;MSVDRIANARLRDRVVSAEAAAALIQPGETVAMSGFTGSGYPKAVPVALAQRIEAVHAQGLPFQISLMTGASTAPELDGALAKADGIAMRMPFQSDPDARNRINEGKLDYIDIHLSHVAQHVWFGFYGEIDTAVVEVSAIREDGSLVPSTSV
;
A
#
# COMPACT_ATOMS: atom_id res chain seq x y z
N MET A 1 -17.19 -2.02 0.89
CA MET A 1 -17.51 -3.29 0.20
C MET A 1 -18.88 -3.75 0.70
N SER A 2 -19.84 -4.12 -0.15
CA SER A 2 -21.10 -4.71 0.35
C SER A 2 -20.78 -6.04 1.05
N VAL A 3 -21.45 -6.35 2.16
CA VAL A 3 -21.33 -7.63 2.87
C VAL A 3 -21.55 -8.81 1.92
N ASP A 4 -22.33 -8.61 0.85
CA ASP A 4 -22.61 -9.61 -0.18
C ASP A 4 -21.37 -10.02 -1.00
N ARG A 5 -20.32 -9.20 -1.03
CA ARG A 5 -19.04 -9.54 -1.72
C ARG A 5 -18.12 -10.39 -0.86
N ILE A 6 -18.44 -10.60 0.41
CA ILE A 6 -17.68 -11.41 1.35
C ILE A 6 -18.51 -12.65 1.64
N ALA A 7 -18.28 -13.76 0.94
CA ALA A 7 -19.03 -14.99 1.18
C ALA A 7 -18.56 -15.74 2.44
N ASN A 8 -17.29 -15.58 2.83
CA ASN A 8 -16.75 -16.18 4.05
C ASN A 8 -17.31 -15.49 5.32
N ALA A 9 -18.06 -16.24 6.13
CA ALA A 9 -18.70 -15.70 7.34
C ALA A 9 -17.70 -15.12 8.35
N ARG A 10 -16.58 -15.80 8.60
CA ARG A 10 -15.58 -15.36 9.60
C ARG A 10 -14.88 -14.06 9.20
N LEU A 11 -14.72 -13.81 7.91
CA LEU A 11 -14.11 -12.58 7.40
C LEU A 11 -15.09 -11.40 7.37
N ARG A 12 -16.41 -11.64 7.37
CA ARG A 12 -17.41 -10.55 7.57
C ARG A 12 -17.25 -9.89 8.93
N ASP A 13 -16.94 -10.66 9.97
CA ASP A 13 -16.73 -10.15 11.33
C ASP A 13 -15.45 -9.31 11.47
N ARG A 14 -14.61 -9.26 10.43
CA ARG A 14 -13.38 -8.46 10.37
C ARG A 14 -13.55 -7.15 9.60
N VAL A 15 -14.76 -6.83 9.13
CA VAL A 15 -15.01 -5.58 8.43
C VAL A 15 -14.86 -4.41 9.41
N VAL A 16 -13.93 -3.51 9.09
CA VAL A 16 -13.64 -2.30 9.84
C VAL A 16 -13.59 -1.10 8.89
N SER A 17 -13.56 0.12 9.44
CA SER A 17 -13.38 1.33 8.64
C SER A 17 -11.96 1.43 8.07
N ALA A 18 -11.76 2.31 7.09
CA ALA A 18 -10.44 2.53 6.50
C ALA A 18 -9.44 3.10 7.52
N GLU A 19 -9.91 3.96 8.43
CA GLU A 19 -9.12 4.57 9.49
C GLU A 19 -8.69 3.52 10.52
N ALA A 20 -9.60 2.62 10.90
CA ALA A 20 -9.29 1.51 11.80
C ALA A 20 -8.28 0.53 11.17
N ALA A 21 -8.40 0.25 9.87
CA ALA A 21 -7.43 -0.56 9.14
C ALA A 21 -6.06 0.15 9.04
N ALA A 22 -6.04 1.45 8.68
CA ALA A 22 -4.81 2.25 8.59
C ALA A 22 -4.12 2.42 9.95
N ALA A 23 -4.85 2.34 11.07
CA ALA A 23 -4.30 2.35 12.42
C ALA A 23 -3.43 1.12 12.73
N LEU A 24 -3.59 0.03 11.98
CA LEU A 24 -2.79 -1.20 12.15
C LEU A 24 -1.38 -1.06 11.60
N ILE A 25 -1.17 -0.21 10.58
CA ILE A 25 0.14 0.00 9.94
C ILE A 25 1.00 0.90 10.84
N GLN A 26 2.13 0.43 11.34
CA GLN A 26 3.00 1.23 12.23
C GLN A 26 4.13 1.97 11.48
N PRO A 27 4.69 3.05 12.07
CA PRO A 27 5.89 3.70 11.54
C PRO A 27 7.03 2.70 11.36
N GLY A 28 7.70 2.76 10.21
CA GLY A 28 8.84 1.90 9.88
C GLY A 28 8.48 0.56 9.24
N GLU A 29 7.19 0.20 9.14
CA GLU A 29 6.77 -1.05 8.51
C GLU A 29 7.05 -1.07 7.00
N THR A 30 7.33 -2.27 6.52
CA THR A 30 7.27 -2.61 5.10
C THR A 30 5.84 -3.01 4.74
N VAL A 31 5.22 -2.23 3.86
CA VAL A 31 3.84 -2.41 3.43
C VAL A 31 3.81 -2.76 1.95
N ALA A 32 3.29 -3.93 1.64
CA ALA A 32 3.01 -4.35 0.26
C ALA A 32 1.56 -4.01 -0.08
N MET A 33 1.34 -3.28 -1.16
CA MET A 33 0.01 -2.94 -1.63
C MET A 33 -0.20 -3.42 -3.07
N SER A 34 -1.38 -3.94 -3.37
CA SER A 34 -1.69 -4.29 -4.76
C SER A 34 -1.65 -3.04 -5.65
N GLY A 35 -1.44 -3.21 -6.94
CA GLY A 35 -1.51 -2.13 -7.90
C GLY A 35 -0.59 -2.31 -9.09
N PHE A 36 -1.15 -2.14 -10.29
CA PHE A 36 -0.40 -2.23 -11.53
C PHE A 36 -0.99 -1.28 -12.57
N THR A 37 -0.19 -0.35 -13.09
CA THR A 37 -0.60 0.63 -14.13
C THR A 37 -1.86 1.41 -13.76
N GLY A 38 -1.96 1.88 -12.51
CA GLY A 38 -3.13 2.64 -12.04
C GLY A 38 -4.41 1.81 -11.93
N SER A 39 -4.29 0.49 -11.89
CA SER A 39 -5.38 -0.47 -11.70
C SER A 39 -5.13 -1.29 -10.45
N GLY A 40 -6.19 -1.82 -9.84
CA GLY A 40 -6.13 -2.83 -8.77
C GLY A 40 -5.48 -2.43 -7.45
N TYR A 41 -5.24 -1.15 -7.19
CA TYR A 41 -4.61 -0.67 -5.96
C TYR A 41 -5.64 -0.28 -4.89
N PRO A 42 -5.32 -0.43 -3.59
CA PRO A 42 -6.20 0.00 -2.51
C PRO A 42 -6.32 1.53 -2.49
N LYS A 43 -7.52 2.04 -2.19
CA LYS A 43 -7.82 3.48 -2.31
C LYS A 43 -8.11 4.11 -0.94
N ALA A 44 -9.07 3.55 -0.21
CA ALA A 44 -9.51 4.14 1.05
C ALA A 44 -8.48 4.05 2.19
N VAL A 45 -7.82 2.89 2.35
CA VAL A 45 -6.83 2.68 3.42
C VAL A 45 -5.60 3.58 3.25
N PRO A 46 -5.00 3.73 2.05
CA PRO A 46 -3.87 4.65 1.87
C PRO A 46 -4.21 6.12 2.12
N VAL A 47 -5.41 6.58 1.73
CA VAL A 47 -5.87 7.94 2.05
C VAL A 47 -5.98 8.15 3.56
N ALA A 48 -6.57 7.18 4.29
CA ALA A 48 -6.66 7.25 5.74
C ALA A 48 -5.28 7.17 6.43
N LEU A 49 -4.37 6.37 5.87
CA LEU A 49 -2.98 6.28 6.35
C LEU A 49 -2.25 7.62 6.15
N ALA A 50 -2.38 8.26 4.99
CA ALA A 50 -1.80 9.57 4.72
C ALA A 50 -2.27 10.63 5.74
N GLN A 51 -3.57 10.69 6.01
CA GLN A 51 -4.14 11.58 7.04
C GLN A 51 -3.57 11.31 8.44
N ARG A 52 -3.40 10.03 8.80
CA ARG A 52 -2.78 9.66 10.08
C ARG A 52 -1.31 10.07 10.13
N ILE A 53 -0.57 9.88 9.05
CA ILE A 53 0.84 10.28 8.93
C ILE A 53 0.97 11.80 9.13
N GLU A 54 0.17 12.59 8.42
CA GLU A 54 0.15 14.06 8.57
C GLU A 54 -0.14 14.48 10.01
N ALA A 55 -1.11 13.85 10.67
CA ALA A 55 -1.46 14.14 12.06
C ALA A 55 -0.32 13.80 13.04
N VAL A 56 0.48 12.76 12.76
CA VAL A 56 1.65 12.39 13.56
C VAL A 56 2.82 13.35 13.31
N HIS A 57 3.06 13.74 12.05
CA HIS A 57 4.06 14.75 11.70
C HIS A 57 3.74 16.11 12.32
N ALA A 58 2.46 16.50 12.39
CA ALA A 58 2.02 17.74 13.05
C ALA A 58 2.37 17.77 14.55
N GLN A 59 2.61 16.61 15.17
CA GLN A 59 3.08 16.48 16.55
C GLN A 59 4.62 16.46 16.65
N GLY A 60 5.34 16.62 15.53
CA GLY A 60 6.79 16.56 15.45
C GLY A 60 7.37 15.14 15.51
N LEU A 61 6.53 14.12 15.32
CA LEU A 61 6.94 12.71 15.36
C LEU A 61 7.14 12.14 13.95
N PRO A 62 8.16 11.30 13.72
CA PRO A 62 8.39 10.68 12.43
C PRO A 62 7.37 9.57 12.15
N PHE A 63 6.89 9.50 10.91
CA PHE A 63 6.08 8.37 10.43
C PHE A 63 6.28 8.22 8.93
N GLN A 64 7.00 7.17 8.53
CA GLN A 64 7.13 6.72 7.15
C GLN A 64 7.02 5.20 7.07
N ILE A 65 6.70 4.68 5.88
CA ILE A 65 6.71 3.25 5.56
C ILE A 65 7.60 2.96 4.35
N SER A 66 8.02 1.70 4.23
CA SER A 66 8.59 1.16 2.98
C SER A 66 7.47 0.58 2.12
N LEU A 67 7.20 1.18 0.95
CA LEU A 67 6.07 0.82 0.10
C LEU A 67 6.49 -0.05 -1.09
N MET A 68 5.94 -1.26 -1.15
CA MET A 68 6.09 -2.20 -2.26
C MET A 68 4.78 -2.34 -3.03
N THR A 69 4.83 -2.36 -4.36
CA THR A 69 3.64 -2.60 -5.20
C THR A 69 3.94 -3.55 -6.36
N GLY A 70 2.93 -3.91 -7.16
CA GLY A 70 3.16 -4.59 -8.43
C GLY A 70 3.87 -3.69 -9.44
N ALA A 71 3.32 -2.49 -9.69
CA ALA A 71 3.91 -1.43 -10.49
C ALA A 71 3.33 -0.05 -10.06
N SER A 72 3.01 0.85 -11.00
CA SER A 72 2.44 2.17 -10.67
C SER A 72 1.03 2.07 -10.13
N THR A 73 0.70 2.99 -9.23
CA THR A 73 -0.64 3.14 -8.67
C THR A 73 -1.26 4.46 -9.15
N ALA A 74 -1.92 5.22 -8.29
CA ALA A 74 -2.59 6.47 -8.65
C ALA A 74 -2.62 7.45 -7.44
N PRO A 75 -3.25 8.63 -7.59
CA PRO A 75 -3.22 9.68 -6.56
C PRO A 75 -3.69 9.26 -5.17
N GLU A 76 -4.62 8.31 -5.06
CA GLU A 76 -5.15 7.86 -3.76
C GLU A 76 -4.15 7.00 -2.98
N LEU A 77 -3.09 6.50 -3.61
CA LEU A 77 -2.02 5.73 -2.96
C LEU A 77 -0.66 6.45 -3.05
N ASP A 78 0.01 6.40 -4.20
CA ASP A 78 1.33 7.03 -4.36
C ASP A 78 1.27 8.53 -4.05
N GLY A 79 0.30 9.24 -4.63
CA GLY A 79 0.16 10.69 -4.45
C GLY A 79 -0.18 11.08 -3.02
N ALA A 80 -1.13 10.38 -2.38
CA ALA A 80 -1.57 10.66 -1.01
C ALA A 80 -0.42 10.46 -0.02
N LEU A 81 0.29 9.33 -0.11
CA LEU A 81 1.40 9.04 0.80
C LEU A 81 2.63 9.90 0.51
N ALA A 82 2.91 10.26 -0.74
CA ALA A 82 4.01 11.17 -1.08
C ALA A 82 3.75 12.59 -0.55
N LYS A 83 2.52 13.11 -0.68
CA LYS A 83 2.13 14.43 -0.13
C LYS A 83 2.27 14.49 1.38
N ALA A 84 1.90 13.40 2.07
CA ALA A 84 2.04 13.26 3.51
C ALA A 84 3.49 13.02 3.97
N ASP A 85 4.48 13.01 3.07
CA ASP A 85 5.87 12.61 3.39
C ASP A 85 5.95 11.24 4.09
N GLY A 86 5.08 10.31 3.68
CA GLY A 86 4.86 9.04 4.35
C GLY A 86 5.65 7.86 3.82
N ILE A 87 6.50 8.06 2.80
CA ILE A 87 7.22 6.98 2.11
C ILE A 87 8.72 7.17 2.34
N ALA A 88 9.34 6.22 3.04
CA ALA A 88 10.78 6.17 3.20
C ALA A 88 11.45 5.55 1.97
N MET A 89 10.91 4.41 1.50
CA MET A 89 11.39 3.69 0.31
C MET A 89 10.21 3.26 -0.56
N ARG A 90 10.38 3.31 -1.89
CA ARG A 90 9.38 2.89 -2.88
C ARG A 90 9.97 1.92 -3.90
N MET A 91 9.24 0.83 -4.20
CA MET A 91 9.57 -0.11 -5.27
C MET A 91 8.32 -0.78 -5.86
N PRO A 92 8.30 -1.27 -7.11
CA PRO A 92 9.35 -1.19 -8.12
C PRO A 92 9.11 -0.12 -9.19
N PHE A 93 7.90 0.45 -9.26
CA PHE A 93 7.54 1.41 -10.30
C PHE A 93 6.55 2.43 -9.78
N GLN A 94 6.77 3.70 -10.08
CA GLN A 94 5.84 4.80 -9.81
C GLN A 94 5.74 5.73 -11.01
N SER A 95 4.58 6.38 -11.17
CA SER A 95 4.35 7.40 -12.20
C SER A 95 3.69 8.68 -11.64
N ASP A 96 3.52 8.76 -10.32
CA ASP A 96 2.90 9.89 -9.65
C ASP A 96 3.86 11.10 -9.61
N PRO A 97 3.41 12.32 -9.94
CA PRO A 97 4.28 13.49 -10.00
C PRO A 97 4.85 13.89 -8.63
N ASP A 98 4.09 13.74 -7.55
CA ASP A 98 4.55 14.11 -6.21
C ASP A 98 5.61 13.12 -5.73
N ALA A 99 5.37 11.82 -5.91
CA ALA A 99 6.38 10.79 -5.63
C ALA A 99 7.66 11.00 -6.45
N ARG A 100 7.53 11.26 -7.76
CA ARG A 100 8.68 11.53 -8.64
C ARG A 100 9.49 12.74 -8.19
N ASN A 101 8.84 13.82 -7.79
CA ASN A 101 9.53 15.02 -7.32
C ASN A 101 10.34 14.72 -6.05
N ARG A 102 9.76 14.01 -5.08
CA ARG A 102 10.46 13.65 -3.84
C ARG A 102 11.66 12.72 -4.07
N ILE A 103 11.53 11.78 -5.00
CA ILE A 103 12.64 10.90 -5.42
C ILE A 103 13.78 11.75 -5.99
N ASN A 104 13.46 12.65 -6.93
CA ASN A 104 14.46 13.51 -7.57
C ASN A 104 15.10 14.53 -6.62
N GLU A 105 14.41 14.88 -5.53
CA GLU A 105 14.94 15.71 -4.44
C GLU A 105 15.78 14.92 -3.42
N GLY A 106 15.87 13.59 -3.55
CA GLY A 106 16.59 12.72 -2.61
C GLY A 106 15.88 12.55 -1.26
N LYS A 107 14.56 12.77 -1.21
CA LYS A 107 13.74 12.67 0.01
C LYS A 107 12.96 11.35 0.14
N LEU A 108 12.99 10.52 -0.91
CA LEU A 108 12.31 9.24 -0.99
C LEU A 108 13.26 8.27 -1.70
N ASP A 109 13.64 7.18 -1.04
CA ASP A 109 14.49 6.15 -1.65
C ASP A 109 13.68 5.35 -2.68
N TYR A 110 14.27 5.07 -3.84
CA TYR A 110 13.57 4.40 -4.93
C TYR A 110 14.39 3.29 -5.55
N ILE A 111 13.74 2.13 -5.76
CA ILE A 111 14.35 0.94 -6.36
C ILE A 111 13.47 0.50 -7.53
N ASP A 112 13.97 0.62 -8.75
CA ASP A 112 13.28 0.28 -10.00
C ASP A 112 13.79 -1.01 -10.64
N ILE A 113 13.69 -2.11 -9.89
CA ILE A 113 14.02 -3.43 -10.42
C ILE A 113 13.04 -3.90 -11.50
N HIS A 114 13.52 -4.81 -12.34
CA HIS A 114 12.70 -5.46 -13.35
C HIS A 114 11.46 -6.12 -12.71
N LEU A 115 10.26 -5.78 -13.21
CA LEU A 115 8.99 -6.18 -12.58
C LEU A 115 8.88 -7.69 -12.36
N SER A 116 9.37 -8.51 -13.30
CA SER A 116 9.33 -9.98 -13.18
C SER A 116 10.22 -10.55 -12.07
N HIS A 117 11.16 -9.77 -11.53
CA HIS A 117 12.06 -10.20 -10.46
C HIS A 117 11.57 -9.79 -9.07
N VAL A 118 10.57 -8.90 -8.98
CA VAL A 118 10.09 -8.34 -7.71
C VAL A 118 9.66 -9.44 -6.74
N ALA A 119 8.73 -10.30 -7.17
CA ALA A 119 8.22 -11.37 -6.32
C ALA A 119 9.32 -12.33 -5.87
N GLN A 120 10.25 -12.68 -6.77
CA GLN A 120 11.36 -13.57 -6.44
C GLN A 120 12.32 -12.92 -5.44
N HIS A 121 12.65 -11.64 -5.62
CA HIS A 121 13.57 -10.94 -4.74
C HIS A 121 12.97 -10.72 -3.34
N VAL A 122 11.69 -10.36 -3.27
CA VAL A 122 10.95 -10.22 -2.01
C VAL A 122 10.90 -11.57 -1.29
N TRP A 123 10.56 -12.66 -1.99
CA TRP A 123 10.57 -14.00 -1.39
C TRP A 123 11.97 -14.37 -0.87
N PHE A 124 13.03 -14.04 -1.60
CA PHE A 124 14.39 -14.32 -1.15
C PHE A 124 14.88 -13.42 -0.01
N GLY A 125 14.08 -12.44 0.40
CA GLY A 125 14.35 -11.59 1.56
C GLY A 125 15.32 -10.44 1.29
N PHE A 126 15.58 -10.08 0.02
CA PHE A 126 16.50 -8.99 -0.30
C PHE A 126 16.04 -7.62 0.21
N TYR A 127 14.74 -7.47 0.50
CA TYR A 127 14.14 -6.22 0.93
C TYR A 127 13.53 -6.31 2.33
N GLY A 128 13.90 -7.34 3.11
CA GLY A 128 13.31 -7.61 4.42
C GLY A 128 11.97 -8.32 4.35
N GLU A 129 11.33 -8.46 5.50
CA GLU A 129 9.99 -9.06 5.63
C GLU A 129 8.90 -8.03 5.31
N ILE A 130 7.75 -8.50 4.82
CA ILE A 130 6.55 -7.68 4.67
C ILE A 130 5.77 -7.76 5.97
N ASP A 131 5.61 -6.62 6.64
CA ASP A 131 4.82 -6.53 7.89
C ASP A 131 3.32 -6.52 7.57
N THR A 132 2.91 -5.73 6.57
CA THR A 132 1.50 -5.56 6.22
C THR A 132 1.26 -5.70 4.71
N ALA A 133 0.23 -6.45 4.33
CA ALA A 133 -0.25 -6.53 2.94
C ALA A 133 -1.66 -5.91 2.80
N VAL A 134 -1.83 -4.96 1.87
CA VAL A 134 -3.11 -4.31 1.57
C VAL A 134 -3.49 -4.58 0.12
N VAL A 135 -4.42 -5.50 -0.09
CA VAL A 135 -4.80 -5.98 -1.43
C VAL A 135 -6.24 -5.62 -1.74
N GLU A 136 -6.47 -4.95 -2.88
CA GLU A 136 -7.82 -4.74 -3.40
C GLU A 136 -8.38 -6.04 -3.97
N VAL A 137 -9.60 -6.39 -3.54
CA VAL A 137 -10.28 -7.60 -3.96
C VAL A 137 -11.70 -7.28 -4.44
N SER A 138 -12.16 -7.99 -5.46
CA SER A 138 -13.52 -7.85 -6.00
C SER A 138 -14.54 -8.69 -5.24
N ALA A 139 -14.08 -9.79 -4.62
CA ALA A 139 -14.85 -10.67 -3.77
C ALA A 139 -13.94 -11.53 -2.86
N ILE A 140 -14.53 -12.06 -1.81
CA ILE A 140 -13.95 -13.11 -0.96
C ILE A 140 -14.89 -14.32 -1.06
N ARG A 141 -14.37 -15.48 -1.50
CA ARG A 141 -15.16 -16.71 -1.63
C ARG A 141 -15.47 -17.34 -0.28
N GLU A 142 -16.35 -18.33 -0.26
CA GLU A 142 -16.76 -19.03 0.96
C GLU A 142 -15.56 -19.69 1.69
N ASP A 143 -14.61 -20.24 0.94
CA ASP A 143 -13.37 -20.83 1.45
C ASP A 143 -12.35 -19.78 1.96
N GLY A 144 -12.64 -18.49 1.81
CA GLY A 144 -11.76 -17.39 2.18
C GLY A 144 -10.77 -16.99 1.09
N SER A 145 -10.76 -17.64 -0.07
CA SER A 145 -9.90 -17.23 -1.19
C SER A 145 -10.28 -15.84 -1.71
N LEU A 146 -9.24 -15.06 -2.01
CA LEU A 146 -9.37 -13.69 -2.48
C LEU A 146 -9.49 -13.68 -4.01
N VAL A 147 -10.49 -12.94 -4.53
CA VAL A 147 -10.61 -12.69 -5.96
C VAL A 147 -10.02 -11.32 -6.25
N PRO A 148 -8.89 -11.22 -6.98
CA PRO A 148 -8.31 -9.93 -7.34
C PRO A 148 -9.33 -9.02 -8.05
N SER A 149 -9.05 -7.72 -8.04
CA SER A 149 -9.79 -6.76 -8.85
C SER A 149 -9.25 -6.76 -10.29
N THR A 150 -8.68 -5.65 -10.75
CA THR A 150 -8.16 -5.51 -12.11
C THR A 150 -6.65 -5.79 -12.23
N SER A 151 -5.95 -5.89 -11.09
CA SER A 151 -4.55 -6.32 -11.01
C SER A 151 -4.18 -6.60 -9.54
N VAL A 152 -2.96 -7.13 -9.34
CA VAL A 152 -2.28 -7.25 -8.04
C VAL A 152 -0.90 -6.64 -8.16
#